data_AF-A0A956HSW4-F1
#
_entry.id   AF-A0A956HSW4-F1
#
_cell.length_a   1.000
_cell.length_b   1.000
_cell.length_c   1.000
_cell.angle_alpha   90.00
_cell.angle_beta   90.00
_cell.angle_gamma   90.00
#
_symmetry.space_group_name_H-M   'P 1'
#
loop_
_entity.id
_entity.type
_entity.pdbx_description
1 polymer ?
#
loop_
_entity_poly.entity_id
_entity_poly.type
_entity_poly.pdbx_seq_one_letter_code
_entity_poly.pdbx_strand_id
1 'polypeptide(L)'
;MTHERDTFGDDLELAALLDDVREHVARARPVPDFAEVVARAHGEDPERINAAMVDEARALASVIPLSAASEPEVPLDPPFAAFVGEVRDAVRDDLAERSLVGIPQVPLPRRPLRAWGWAALAVAAATLLWVFSGDGALLQRLTGTAQPEFYQAPRDQVETLTAGEAELVAPPRVVIPRAPIDASPVEALAEPEPLPPPATELAIEAPVEAKPRAARPSRADRLRALDQEAQALWQQGDLDGAAARFQEIVRTGGKDRRVQHAFGDLFVLTRERGGDEPELWGAYLERFPRGLHADEARAGLCRRADGDARVTCWRAYLEDFPRGAQRKRAERLLAAQAAEAP
;
A
#
# COMPACT_ATOMS: atom_id res chain seq x y z
N MET A 1 18.25 44.16 -36.00
CA MET A 1 18.51 44.66 -34.63
C MET A 1 18.43 43.45 -33.72
N THR A 2 19.57 43.14 -33.11
CA THR A 2 19.94 41.89 -32.44
C THR A 2 19.32 41.78 -31.04
N HIS A 3 18.43 40.80 -30.84
CA HIS A 3 18.06 40.30 -29.52
C HIS A 3 19.01 39.14 -29.17
N GLU A 4 20.16 39.47 -28.60
CA GLU A 4 21.21 38.51 -28.21
C GLU A 4 21.76 38.85 -26.82
N ARG A 5 20.87 39.19 -25.87
CA ARG A 5 21.23 39.43 -24.48
C ARG A 5 20.06 39.06 -23.58
N ASP A 6 20.11 37.87 -22.99
CA ASP A 6 19.70 37.62 -21.59
C ASP A 6 19.92 36.17 -21.10
N THR A 7 20.59 35.29 -21.86
CA THR A 7 20.88 33.92 -21.39
C THR A 7 22.00 33.81 -20.34
N PHE A 8 22.75 34.89 -20.05
CA PHE A 8 23.82 34.86 -19.04
C PHE A 8 23.33 35.04 -17.60
N GLY A 9 22.06 35.43 -17.39
CA GLY A 9 21.48 35.55 -16.05
C GLY A 9 21.16 34.20 -15.40
N ASP A 10 20.65 33.27 -16.21
CA ASP A 10 20.15 31.97 -15.73
C ASP A 10 21.28 31.04 -15.26
N ASP A 11 22.47 31.13 -15.86
CA ASP A 11 23.64 30.32 -15.49
C ASP A 11 24.18 30.65 -14.09
N LEU A 12 24.08 31.92 -13.67
CA LEU A 12 24.51 32.38 -12.33
C LEU A 12 23.52 31.96 -11.24
N GLU A 13 22.21 31.99 -11.52
CA GLU A 13 21.20 31.51 -10.59
C GLU A 13 21.27 29.99 -10.42
N LEU A 14 21.52 29.24 -11.51
CA LEU A 14 21.70 27.79 -11.45
C LEU A 14 22.95 27.42 -10.64
N ALA A 15 24.07 28.12 -10.82
CA ALA A 15 25.29 27.88 -10.05
C ALA A 15 25.07 28.13 -8.54
N ALA A 16 24.38 29.22 -8.18
CA ALA A 16 24.06 29.54 -6.80
C ALA A 16 23.10 28.50 -6.16
N LEU A 17 22.10 28.03 -6.91
CA LEU A 17 21.18 26.98 -6.48
C LEU A 17 21.92 25.65 -6.26
N LEU A 18 22.84 25.28 -7.17
CA LEU A 18 23.62 24.06 -7.04
C LEU A 18 24.55 24.09 -5.83
N ASP A 19 25.14 25.24 -5.51
CA ASP A 19 25.94 25.40 -4.29
C ASP A 19 25.09 25.35 -3.02
N ASP A 20 23.89 25.95 -3.01
CA ASP A 20 22.97 25.85 -1.87
C ASP A 20 22.48 24.40 -1.68
N VAL A 21 22.18 23.67 -2.76
CA VAL A 21 21.84 22.23 -2.68
C VAL A 21 23.02 21.41 -2.17
N ARG A 22 24.25 21.65 -2.64
CA ARG A 22 25.44 20.97 -2.12
C ARG A 22 25.65 21.26 -0.64
N GLU A 23 25.49 22.52 -0.23
CA GLU A 23 25.62 22.91 1.16
C GLU A 23 24.50 22.29 2.02
N HIS A 24 23.27 22.23 1.50
CA HIS A 24 22.15 21.58 2.16
C HIS A 24 22.34 20.07 2.28
N VAL A 25 22.88 19.40 1.25
CA VAL A 25 23.25 17.98 1.28
C VAL A 25 24.43 17.73 2.24
N ALA A 26 25.40 18.64 2.30
CA ALA A 26 26.51 18.56 3.26
C ALA A 26 26.06 18.80 4.71
N ARG A 27 25.02 19.62 4.92
CA ARG A 27 24.39 19.86 6.23
C ARG A 27 23.36 18.79 6.60
N ALA A 28 22.74 18.13 5.60
CA ALA A 28 21.88 16.98 5.80
C ALA A 28 22.75 15.89 6.44
N ARG A 29 22.51 15.64 7.73
CA ARG A 29 23.30 14.71 8.52
C ARG A 29 23.43 13.39 7.75
N PRO A 30 24.62 12.78 7.70
CA PRO A 30 24.78 11.49 7.05
C PRO A 30 23.69 10.55 7.58
N VAL A 31 23.00 9.88 6.65
CA VAL A 31 22.08 8.78 7.00
C VAL A 31 22.85 7.91 7.99
N PRO A 32 22.34 7.71 9.21
CA PRO A 32 23.10 7.03 10.25
C PRO A 32 23.53 5.68 9.71
N ASP A 33 24.83 5.36 9.86
CA ASP A 33 25.40 4.10 9.40
C ASP A 33 24.52 2.97 9.95
N PHE A 34 23.99 2.14 9.05
CA PHE A 34 23.08 1.06 9.42
C PHE A 34 23.72 0.15 10.47
N ALA A 35 25.03 -0.10 10.37
CA ALA A 35 25.77 -0.87 11.36
C ALA A 35 25.83 -0.15 12.72
N GLU A 36 25.93 1.18 12.74
CA GLU A 36 25.92 1.98 13.96
C GLU A 36 24.53 1.99 14.62
N VAL A 37 23.45 2.04 13.81
CA VAL A 37 22.07 1.94 14.33
C VAL A 37 21.84 0.57 14.98
N VAL A 38 22.25 -0.51 14.31
CA VAL A 38 22.09 -1.87 14.85
C VAL A 38 22.98 -2.08 16.08
N ALA A 39 24.21 -1.57 16.09
CA ALA A 39 25.10 -1.62 17.24
C ALA A 39 24.56 -0.84 18.45
N ARG A 40 23.96 0.33 18.22
CA ARG A 40 23.31 1.11 19.29
C ARG A 40 22.11 0.38 19.85
N ALA A 41 21.28 -0.21 18.99
CA ALA A 41 20.13 -0.98 19.41
C ALA A 41 20.53 -2.26 20.19
N HIS A 42 21.64 -2.91 19.85
CA HIS A 42 22.23 -3.98 20.66
C HIS A 42 22.66 -3.51 22.06
N GLY A 43 23.20 -2.30 22.17
CA GLY A 43 23.55 -1.70 23.46
C GLY A 43 22.33 -1.39 24.34
N GLU A 44 21.16 -1.15 23.74
CA GLU A 44 19.89 -0.92 24.44
C GLU A 44 19.17 -2.23 24.81
N ASP A 45 19.17 -3.23 23.92
CA ASP A 45 18.48 -4.52 24.12
C ASP A 45 19.28 -5.70 23.51
N PRO A 46 20.21 -6.30 24.29
CA PRO A 46 21.07 -7.38 23.80
C PRO A 46 20.34 -8.72 23.68
N GLU A 47 19.17 -8.90 24.29
CA GLU A 47 18.38 -10.13 24.14
C GLU A 47 17.67 -10.16 22.78
N ARG A 48 17.23 -9.00 22.30
CA ARG A 48 16.49 -8.87 21.04
C ARG A 48 17.38 -8.73 19.80
N ILE A 49 18.55 -8.09 19.97
CA ILE A 49 19.55 -7.97 18.91
C ILE A 49 20.81 -8.62 19.44
N ASN A 50 21.13 -9.81 18.96
CA ASN A 50 22.34 -10.51 19.41
C ASN A 50 23.58 -9.98 18.67
N ALA A 51 24.77 -10.32 19.18
CA ALA A 51 26.04 -9.88 18.60
C ALA A 51 26.23 -10.32 17.13
N ALA A 52 25.67 -11.46 16.72
CA ALA A 52 25.77 -11.94 15.34
C ALA A 52 25.02 -11.03 14.36
N MET A 53 23.89 -10.44 14.76
CA MET A 53 23.16 -9.46 13.94
C MET A 53 23.95 -8.16 13.76
N VAL A 54 24.73 -7.76 14.76
CA VAL A 54 25.63 -6.59 14.66
C VAL A 54 26.77 -6.88 13.67
N ASP A 55 27.35 -8.07 13.74
CA ASP A 55 28.43 -8.48 12.84
C ASP A 55 27.93 -8.67 11.39
N GLU A 56 26.72 -9.20 11.20
CA GLU A 56 26.05 -9.26 9.90
C GLU A 56 25.77 -7.87 9.34
N ALA A 57 25.23 -6.96 10.16
CA ALA A 57 24.99 -5.57 9.74
C ALA A 57 26.29 -4.85 9.34
N ARG A 58 27.41 -5.10 10.04
CA ARG A 58 28.75 -4.59 9.64
C ARG A 58 29.24 -5.20 8.34
N ALA A 59 29.02 -6.50 8.13
CA ALA A 59 29.40 -7.16 6.88
C ALA A 59 28.59 -6.62 5.69
N LEU A 60 27.29 -6.39 5.87
CA LEU A 60 26.39 -5.84 4.86
C LEU A 60 26.59 -4.33 4.63
N ALA A 61 26.98 -3.58 5.65
CA ALA A 61 27.30 -2.15 5.52
C ALA A 61 28.51 -1.87 4.62
N SER A 62 29.36 -2.88 4.36
CA SER A 62 30.46 -2.78 3.39
C SER A 62 29.99 -2.80 1.91
N VAL A 63 28.70 -3.04 1.65
CA VAL A 63 28.14 -3.02 0.29
C VAL A 63 27.89 -1.57 -0.14
N ILE A 64 28.96 -0.97 -0.66
CA ILE A 64 29.04 0.25 -1.47
C ILE A 64 28.54 1.52 -0.75
N PRO A 65 29.45 2.35 -0.20
CA PRO A 65 29.11 3.75 0.07
C PRO A 65 28.75 4.44 -1.26
N LEU A 66 27.46 4.55 -1.55
CA LEU A 66 26.90 5.31 -2.68
C LEU A 66 27.26 6.81 -2.62
N SER A 67 27.88 7.28 -1.54
CA SER A 67 28.19 8.68 -1.28
C SER A 67 29.65 9.08 -1.45
N ALA A 68 30.59 8.15 -1.70
CA ALA A 68 32.04 8.49 -1.73
C ALA A 68 32.77 8.12 -3.02
N ALA A 69 32.17 7.33 -3.91
CA ALA A 69 32.63 7.29 -5.29
C ALA A 69 32.09 8.55 -5.97
N SER A 70 32.85 9.63 -5.89
CA SER A 70 32.86 10.62 -6.97
C SER A 70 33.25 9.85 -8.24
N GLU A 71 32.26 9.26 -8.90
CA GLU A 71 32.46 8.77 -10.25
C GLU A 71 33.05 9.95 -11.02
N PRO A 72 34.13 9.75 -11.80
CA PRO A 72 34.55 10.79 -12.74
C PRO A 72 33.30 11.18 -13.51
N GLU A 73 33.00 12.48 -13.60
CA GLU A 73 31.94 12.99 -14.48
C GLU A 73 32.17 12.36 -15.86
N VAL A 74 31.50 11.25 -16.13
CA VAL A 74 31.46 10.69 -17.45
C VAL A 74 30.64 11.73 -18.19
N PRO A 75 31.24 12.50 -19.12
CA PRO A 75 30.49 13.53 -19.81
C PRO A 75 29.32 12.83 -20.48
N LEU A 76 28.12 13.06 -19.94
CA LEU A 76 26.90 12.55 -20.51
C LEU A 76 26.78 13.20 -21.88
N ASP A 77 26.46 12.39 -22.88
CA ASP A 77 26.11 12.89 -24.20
C ASP A 77 25.02 13.98 -24.03
N PRO A 78 25.18 15.20 -24.60
CA PRO A 78 24.22 16.29 -24.44
C PRO A 78 22.74 15.93 -24.57
N PRO A 79 22.30 15.08 -25.54
CA PRO A 79 20.91 14.65 -25.61
C PRO A 79 20.45 13.82 -24.39
N PHE A 80 21.34 13.00 -23.81
CA PHE A 80 21.01 12.24 -22.61
C PHE A 80 20.93 13.14 -21.38
N ALA A 81 21.80 14.15 -21.27
CA ALA A 81 21.73 15.14 -20.21
C ALA A 81 20.42 15.94 -20.25
N ALA A 82 19.96 16.34 -21.44
CA ALA A 82 18.68 17.02 -21.61
C ALA A 82 17.49 16.15 -21.18
N PHE A 83 17.49 14.87 -21.58
CA PHE A 83 16.46 13.91 -21.16
C PHE A 83 16.43 13.72 -19.64
N VAL A 84 17.59 13.53 -19.00
CA VAL A 84 17.68 13.38 -17.54
C VAL A 84 17.19 14.65 -16.82
N GLY A 85 17.46 15.83 -17.39
CA GLY A 85 16.91 17.10 -16.92
C GLY A 85 15.38 17.11 -16.93
N GLU A 86 14.77 16.77 -18.07
CA GLU A 86 13.31 16.73 -18.24
C GLU A 86 12.65 15.74 -17.26
N VAL A 87 13.23 14.55 -17.08
CA VAL A 87 12.73 13.55 -16.13
C VAL A 87 12.82 14.07 -14.69
N ARG A 88 13.93 14.70 -14.33
CA ARG A 88 14.12 15.25 -12.98
C ARG A 88 13.14 16.37 -12.67
N ASP A 89 12.87 17.24 -13.65
CA ASP A 89 11.91 18.34 -13.49
C ASP A 89 10.47 17.80 -13.39
N ALA A 90 10.11 16.79 -14.19
CA ALA A 90 8.81 16.13 -14.09
C ALA A 90 8.57 15.46 -12.72
N VAL A 91 9.60 14.83 -12.14
CA VAL A 91 9.52 14.24 -10.80
C VAL A 91 9.43 15.32 -9.73
N ARG A 92 10.17 16.43 -9.86
CA ARG A 92 10.12 17.55 -8.92
C ARG A 92 8.73 18.19 -8.90
N ASP A 93 8.12 18.36 -10.07
CA ASP A 93 6.74 18.85 -10.21
C ASP A 93 5.72 17.93 -9.52
N ASP A 94 5.83 16.61 -9.70
CA ASP A 94 4.94 15.63 -9.06
C ASP A 94 5.11 15.62 -7.52
N LEU A 95 6.35 15.74 -7.03
CA LEU A 95 6.63 15.83 -5.60
C LEU A 95 6.12 17.15 -4.99
N ALA A 96 6.31 18.27 -5.68
CA ALA A 96 5.79 19.57 -5.26
C ALA A 96 4.25 19.52 -5.18
N GLU A 97 3.61 18.92 -6.18
CA GLU A 97 2.16 18.74 -6.20
C GLU A 97 1.66 17.86 -5.03
N ARG A 98 2.34 16.75 -4.74
CA ARG A 98 1.99 15.87 -3.61
C ARG A 98 2.28 16.50 -2.26
N SER A 99 3.32 17.32 -2.14
CA SER A 99 3.66 18.02 -0.89
C SER A 99 2.60 19.04 -0.47
N LEU A 100 1.83 19.58 -1.44
CA LEU A 100 0.73 20.52 -1.20
C LEU A 100 -0.58 19.82 -0.82
N VAL A 101 -0.71 18.52 -1.12
CA VAL A 101 -1.81 17.70 -0.60
C VAL A 101 -1.43 17.29 0.82
N GLY A 102 -1.79 18.14 1.79
CA GLY A 102 -1.57 17.88 3.20
C GLY A 102 -1.98 16.45 3.55
N ILE A 103 -1.07 15.70 4.19
CA ILE A 103 -1.29 14.32 4.62
C ILE A 103 -2.68 14.26 5.28
N PRO A 104 -3.61 13.43 4.78
CA PRO A 104 -4.94 13.36 5.36
C PRO A 104 -4.78 13.06 6.84
N GLN A 105 -5.19 14.01 7.68
CA GLN A 105 -5.16 13.87 9.13
C GLN A 105 -5.92 12.60 9.46
N VAL A 106 -5.22 11.57 9.92
CA VAL A 106 -5.84 10.31 10.33
C VAL A 106 -6.86 10.69 11.40
N PRO A 107 -8.16 10.40 11.21
CA PRO A 107 -9.18 10.81 12.17
C PRO A 107 -8.87 10.13 13.51
N LEU A 108 -8.40 10.92 14.48
CA LEU A 108 -8.16 10.44 15.82
C LEU A 108 -9.49 9.89 16.38
N PRO A 109 -9.49 8.68 16.96
CA PRO A 109 -10.70 8.10 17.53
C PRO A 109 -11.20 9.02 18.65
N ARG A 110 -12.40 9.57 18.46
CA ARG A 110 -13.10 10.36 19.49
C ARG A 110 -13.42 9.44 20.67
N ARG A 111 -12.57 9.44 21.70
CA ARG A 111 -12.83 8.74 22.96
C ARG A 111 -14.10 9.34 23.61
N PRO A 112 -15.09 8.53 24.01
CA PRO A 112 -16.31 9.03 24.64
C PRO A 112 -15.99 9.63 26.01
N LEU A 113 -16.42 10.89 26.22
CA LEU A 113 -16.19 11.74 27.39
C LEU A 113 -16.79 11.22 28.74
N ARG A 114 -17.25 9.97 28.82
CA ARG A 114 -17.89 9.42 30.03
C ARG A 114 -16.92 8.89 31.10
N ALA A 115 -15.63 8.74 30.79
CA ALA A 115 -14.65 8.18 31.73
C ALA A 115 -13.90 9.21 32.60
N TRP A 116 -13.99 10.51 32.29
CA TRP A 116 -13.16 11.52 32.98
C TRP A 116 -13.68 11.96 34.36
N GLY A 117 -14.93 11.63 34.71
CA GLY A 117 -15.50 11.95 36.02
C GLY A 117 -14.83 11.21 37.19
N TRP A 118 -14.27 10.02 36.94
CA TRP A 118 -13.64 9.20 37.99
C TRP A 118 -12.16 9.52 38.20
N ALA A 119 -11.46 10.02 37.18
CA ALA A 119 -10.03 10.38 37.28
C ALA A 119 -9.81 11.64 38.15
N ALA A 120 -10.71 12.62 38.11
CA ALA A 120 -10.61 13.81 38.95
C ALA A 120 -10.79 13.51 40.45
N LEU A 121 -11.58 12.48 40.80
CA LEU A 121 -11.79 12.09 42.19
C LEU A 121 -10.57 11.38 42.80
N ALA A 122 -9.79 10.65 41.99
CA ALA A 122 -8.58 9.96 42.43
C ALA A 122 -7.42 10.94 42.71
N VAL A 123 -7.30 12.01 41.92
CA VAL A 123 -6.23 13.01 42.11
C VAL A 123 -6.46 13.82 43.39
N ALA A 124 -7.71 14.15 43.74
CA ALA A 124 -8.03 14.85 44.98
C ALA A 124 -7.70 14.04 46.25
N ALA A 125 -7.87 12.71 46.20
CA ALA A 125 -7.51 11.83 47.32
C ALA A 125 -5.99 11.72 47.52
N ALA A 126 -5.21 11.69 46.44
CA ALA A 126 -3.75 11.64 46.51
C ALA A 126 -3.13 12.93 47.08
N THR A 127 -3.72 14.10 46.77
CA THR A 127 -3.25 15.38 47.33
C THR A 127 -3.48 15.51 48.84
N LEU A 128 -4.55 14.91 49.39
CA LEU A 128 -4.80 14.93 50.85
C LEU A 128 -3.84 14.02 51.63
N LEU A 129 -3.41 12.91 51.03
CA LEU A 129 -2.39 12.02 51.61
C LEU A 129 -0.99 12.66 51.63
N TRP A 130 -0.68 13.50 50.63
CA TRP A 130 0.63 14.17 50.52
C TRP A 130 0.80 15.31 51.55
N VAL A 131 -0.28 15.99 51.93
CA VAL A 131 -0.22 17.07 52.96
C VAL A 131 -0.02 16.51 54.38
N PHE A 132 -0.40 15.25 54.64
CA PHE A 132 -0.25 14.61 55.95
C PHE A 132 1.04 13.77 56.12
N SER A 133 1.76 13.47 55.05
CA SER A 133 3.03 12.72 55.08
C SER A 133 4.20 13.70 55.06
N GLY A 134 4.45 14.34 56.20
CA GLY A 134 5.46 15.38 56.37
C GLY A 134 6.90 14.91 56.19
N ASP A 135 7.37 14.80 54.94
CA ASP A 135 8.79 14.68 54.59
C ASP A 135 9.14 15.67 53.45
N GLY A 136 9.38 16.92 53.84
CA GLY A 136 9.80 18.02 52.96
C GLY A 136 11.29 18.00 52.62
N ALA A 137 11.80 16.91 52.05
CA ALA A 137 13.24 16.76 51.76
C ALA A 137 13.60 16.48 50.28
N LEU A 138 12.67 16.67 49.34
CA LEU A 138 12.89 16.30 47.91
C LEU A 138 12.72 17.45 46.90
N LEU A 139 12.69 18.70 47.36
CA LEU A 139 12.49 19.88 46.49
C LEU A 139 13.77 20.62 46.10
N GLN A 140 14.96 20.16 46.48
CA GLN A 140 16.23 20.83 46.16
C GLN A 140 16.98 20.27 44.93
N ARG A 141 16.39 19.32 44.18
CA ARG A 141 17.01 18.75 42.95
C ARG A 141 16.36 19.15 41.62
N LEU A 142 15.35 20.02 41.62
CA LEU A 142 14.59 20.34 40.39
C LEU A 142 14.79 21.77 39.84
N THR A 143 15.70 22.58 40.40
CA THR A 143 16.10 23.86 39.79
C THR A 143 17.42 23.73 39.03
N GLY A 144 17.44 22.82 38.05
CA GLY A 144 18.46 22.73 37.00
C GLY A 144 17.90 23.23 35.68
N THR A 145 18.56 24.25 35.12
CA THR A 145 18.26 25.02 33.90
C THR A 145 17.66 24.25 32.71
N ALA A 146 16.60 24.83 32.14
CA ALA A 146 15.84 24.35 30.99
C ALA A 146 16.60 24.41 29.65
N GLN A 147 16.63 23.27 28.96
CA GLN A 147 16.77 23.13 27.50
C GLN A 147 15.40 22.73 26.95
N PRO A 148 14.97 23.18 25.75
CA PRO A 148 13.66 22.84 25.22
C PRO A 148 13.68 21.42 24.64
N GLU A 149 13.11 20.46 25.38
CA GLU A 149 12.83 19.12 24.87
C GLU A 149 11.64 19.14 23.90
N PHE A 150 11.91 18.64 22.69
CA PHE A 150 10.92 18.25 21.72
C PHE A 150 10.14 17.02 22.21
N TYR A 151 8.81 17.08 22.08
CA TYR A 151 7.83 15.99 22.03
C TYR A 151 8.37 14.56 22.31
N GLN A 152 8.29 14.12 23.57
CA GLN A 152 8.17 12.70 23.90
C GLN A 152 6.69 12.36 24.12
N ALA A 153 6.14 11.52 23.25
CA ALA A 153 4.82 10.93 23.46
C ALA A 153 4.90 9.83 24.53
N PRO A 154 3.84 9.59 25.33
CA PRO A 154 3.83 8.52 26.32
C PRO A 154 3.78 7.15 25.62
N ARG A 155 4.86 6.38 25.73
CA ARG A 155 4.87 4.93 25.47
C ARG A 155 4.57 4.21 26.77
N ASP A 156 3.29 3.96 27.01
CA ASP A 156 2.82 2.91 27.93
C ASP A 156 1.46 2.42 27.43
N GLN A 157 1.53 1.52 26.45
CA GLN A 157 0.54 0.47 26.10
C GLN A 157 0.87 -0.07 24.71
N VAL A 158 1.90 -0.92 24.64
CA VAL A 158 1.92 -1.99 23.64
C VAL A 158 2.17 -3.28 24.40
N GLU A 159 1.07 -3.93 24.76
CA GLU A 159 1.05 -5.36 24.99
C GLU A 159 1.66 -6.04 23.74
N THR A 160 2.76 -6.74 23.98
CA THR A 160 3.24 -7.94 23.30
C THR A 160 2.42 -8.43 22.09
N LEU A 161 2.95 -8.22 20.89
CA LEU A 161 2.82 -9.16 19.76
C LEU A 161 4.23 -9.53 19.29
N THR A 162 4.75 -10.59 19.89
CA THR A 162 5.91 -11.35 19.45
C THR A 162 5.66 -11.95 18.06
N ALA A 163 6.51 -11.59 17.09
CA ALA A 163 6.82 -12.46 15.96
C ALA A 163 7.86 -13.47 16.45
N GLY A 164 7.40 -14.67 16.78
CA GLY A 164 8.26 -15.84 16.99
C GLY A 164 8.45 -16.55 15.67
N GLU A 165 9.71 -16.79 15.33
CA GLU A 165 10.16 -17.73 14.33
C GLU A 165 9.54 -19.11 14.58
N ALA A 166 9.11 -19.75 13.50
CA ALA A 166 8.47 -21.05 13.50
C ALA A 166 9.49 -22.16 13.82
N GLU A 167 9.77 -22.35 15.09
CA GLU A 167 10.23 -23.63 15.61
C GLU A 167 9.03 -24.59 15.64
N LEU A 168 9.21 -25.78 15.07
CA LEU A 168 8.21 -26.84 14.97
C LEU A 168 7.95 -27.47 16.35
N VAL A 169 7.39 -26.70 17.28
CA VAL A 169 6.91 -27.21 18.56
C VAL A 169 5.53 -27.80 18.33
N ALA A 170 5.38 -29.10 18.60
CA ALA A 170 4.09 -29.78 18.57
C ALA A 170 3.07 -28.97 19.37
N PRO A 171 1.89 -28.67 18.80
CA PRO A 171 0.94 -27.75 19.42
C PRO A 171 0.53 -28.29 20.80
N PRO A 172 0.47 -27.44 21.83
CA PRO A 172 -0.13 -27.84 23.09
C PRO A 172 -1.55 -28.30 22.79
N ARG A 173 -1.86 -29.53 23.20
CA ARG A 173 -3.20 -30.10 23.16
C ARG A 173 -4.12 -29.13 23.89
N VAL A 174 -4.91 -28.37 23.13
CA VAL A 174 -5.97 -27.53 23.69
C VAL A 174 -7.01 -28.50 24.25
N VAL A 175 -6.95 -28.71 25.56
CA VAL A 175 -8.02 -29.36 26.31
C VAL A 175 -9.17 -28.36 26.32
N ILE A 176 -10.04 -28.47 25.31
CA ILE A 176 -11.31 -27.74 25.31
C ILE A 176 -12.09 -28.25 26.52
N PRO A 177 -12.46 -27.40 27.49
CA PRO A 177 -13.40 -27.80 28.53
C PRO A 177 -14.71 -28.13 27.82
N ARG A 178 -15.01 -29.42 27.71
CA ARG A 178 -16.31 -29.91 27.30
C ARG A 178 -17.33 -29.36 28.31
N ALA A 179 -18.13 -28.41 27.88
CA ALA A 179 -19.38 -28.11 28.59
C ALA A 179 -20.15 -29.44 28.73
N PRO A 180 -20.72 -29.73 29.91
CA PRO A 180 -21.51 -30.94 30.10
C PRO A 180 -22.67 -30.92 29.11
N ILE A 181 -22.65 -31.85 28.16
CA ILE A 181 -23.78 -32.13 27.29
C ILE A 181 -24.84 -32.72 28.20
N ASP A 182 -25.91 -31.96 28.38
CA ASP A 182 -27.11 -32.38 29.08
C ASP A 182 -27.70 -33.57 28.31
N ALA A 183 -27.52 -34.76 28.88
CA ALA A 183 -28.01 -36.00 28.33
C ALA A 183 -29.52 -36.02 28.52
N SER A 184 -30.25 -35.58 27.50
CA SER A 184 -31.68 -35.86 27.41
C SER A 184 -31.87 -37.39 27.47
N PRO A 185 -32.71 -37.91 28.38
CA PRO A 185 -32.95 -39.33 28.52
C PRO A 185 -33.53 -39.92 27.23
N VAL A 186 -32.88 -40.95 26.71
CA VAL A 186 -33.47 -41.85 25.73
C VAL A 186 -34.59 -42.60 26.46
N GLU A 187 -35.83 -42.17 26.21
CA GLU A 187 -37.04 -42.87 26.65
C GLU A 187 -37.18 -44.14 25.82
N ALA A 188 -36.70 -45.24 26.41
CA ALA A 188 -36.94 -46.59 25.91
C ALA A 188 -38.38 -46.98 26.26
N LEU A 189 -39.22 -47.26 25.26
CA LEU A 189 -40.38 -48.13 25.48
C LEU A 189 -40.92 -48.79 24.20
N ALA A 190 -41.13 -50.11 24.37
CA ALA A 190 -42.01 -51.02 23.65
C ALA A 190 -41.51 -51.74 22.38
N GLU A 191 -41.04 -52.97 22.60
CA GLU A 191 -41.20 -54.14 21.71
C GLU A 191 -42.55 -54.84 22.07
N PRO A 192 -43.10 -55.78 21.26
CA PRO A 192 -43.84 -55.59 20.01
C PRO A 192 -45.30 -56.14 20.09
N GLU A 193 -46.19 -55.75 19.17
CA GLU A 193 -47.44 -56.50 18.87
C GLU A 193 -47.32 -57.29 17.53
N PRO A 194 -47.84 -58.53 17.47
CA PRO A 194 -47.70 -59.40 16.30
C PRO A 194 -48.72 -59.02 15.21
N LEU A 195 -48.22 -58.77 14.00
CA LEU A 195 -49.04 -58.52 12.82
C LEU A 195 -48.78 -59.58 11.71
N PRO A 196 -49.80 -59.84 10.86
CA PRO A 196 -50.09 -61.12 10.19
C PRO A 196 -49.16 -61.51 9.01
N PRO A 197 -49.24 -62.78 8.54
CA PRO A 197 -48.46 -63.32 7.41
C PRO A 197 -48.75 -62.65 6.04
N PRO A 198 -47.87 -62.87 5.04
CA PRO A 198 -47.34 -61.81 4.18
C PRO A 198 -48.21 -61.50 2.97
N ALA A 199 -48.44 -60.22 2.73
CA ALA A 199 -48.81 -59.72 1.40
C ALA A 199 -47.52 -59.46 0.62
N THR A 200 -47.35 -60.21 -0.46
CA THR A 200 -46.35 -60.12 -1.53
C THR A 200 -45.55 -58.82 -1.54
N GLU A 201 -44.30 -58.95 -1.09
CA GLU A 201 -43.26 -57.93 -1.03
C GLU A 201 -42.89 -57.50 -2.46
N LEU A 202 -43.59 -56.49 -2.98
CA LEU A 202 -43.03 -55.62 -4.02
C LEU A 202 -41.80 -54.98 -3.39
N ALA A 203 -40.62 -55.43 -3.80
CA ALA A 203 -39.34 -54.88 -3.40
C ALA A 203 -39.33 -53.38 -3.67
N ILE A 204 -39.67 -52.59 -2.65
CA ILE A 204 -39.40 -51.16 -2.61
C ILE A 204 -37.90 -51.10 -2.39
N GLU A 205 -37.14 -50.95 -3.49
CA GLU A 205 -35.72 -50.62 -3.44
C GLU A 205 -35.57 -49.45 -2.47
N ALA A 206 -34.81 -49.67 -1.40
CA ALA A 206 -34.54 -48.66 -0.39
C ALA A 206 -34.11 -47.36 -1.10
N PRO A 207 -34.61 -46.17 -0.69
CA PRO A 207 -34.20 -44.91 -1.27
C PRO A 207 -32.68 -44.82 -1.18
N VAL A 208 -31.99 -44.98 -2.31
CA VAL A 208 -30.55 -44.82 -2.38
C VAL A 208 -30.30 -43.37 -2.00
N GLU A 209 -29.78 -43.14 -0.79
CA GLU A 209 -29.40 -41.80 -0.32
C GLU A 209 -28.56 -41.14 -1.40
N ALA A 210 -29.18 -40.21 -2.13
CA ALA A 210 -28.57 -39.57 -3.26
C ALA A 210 -27.39 -38.76 -2.76
N LYS A 211 -26.18 -39.30 -2.94
CA LYS A 211 -24.91 -38.69 -2.55
C LYS A 211 -24.96 -37.22 -3.00
N PRO A 212 -24.82 -36.24 -2.08
CA PRO A 212 -25.04 -34.84 -2.39
C PRO A 212 -24.12 -34.45 -3.55
N ARG A 213 -24.73 -34.11 -4.68
CA ARG A 213 -24.01 -33.73 -5.90
C ARG A 213 -23.29 -32.42 -5.58
N ALA A 214 -21.96 -32.42 -5.64
CA ALA A 214 -21.17 -31.23 -5.35
C ALA A 214 -21.72 -30.04 -6.16
N ALA A 215 -22.08 -28.96 -5.47
CA ALA A 215 -22.60 -27.78 -6.10
C ALA A 215 -21.58 -27.24 -7.10
N ARG A 216 -22.03 -26.86 -8.30
CA ARG A 216 -21.15 -26.24 -9.29
C ARG A 216 -20.61 -24.93 -8.70
N PRO A 217 -19.31 -24.62 -8.87
CA PRO A 217 -18.74 -23.39 -8.35
C PRO A 217 -19.47 -22.17 -8.92
N SER A 218 -19.66 -21.15 -8.09
CA SER A 218 -20.33 -19.92 -8.54
C SER A 218 -19.46 -19.19 -9.56
N ARG A 219 -20.05 -18.25 -10.31
CA ARG A 219 -19.28 -17.39 -11.22
C ARG A 219 -18.19 -16.61 -10.49
N ALA A 220 -18.49 -16.11 -9.29
CA ALA A 220 -17.54 -15.36 -8.47
C ALA A 220 -16.35 -16.23 -8.03
N ASP A 221 -16.59 -17.51 -7.71
CA ASP A 221 -15.54 -18.45 -7.34
C ASP A 221 -14.64 -18.76 -8.54
N ARG A 222 -15.24 -18.96 -9.73
CA ARG A 222 -14.48 -19.15 -10.97
C ARG A 222 -13.59 -17.94 -11.30
N LEU A 223 -14.12 -16.72 -11.19
CA LEU A 223 -13.32 -15.52 -11.43
C LEU A 223 -12.18 -15.37 -10.42
N ARG A 224 -12.41 -15.74 -9.16
CA ARG A 224 -11.36 -15.73 -8.12
C ARG A 224 -10.27 -16.77 -8.39
N ALA A 225 -10.65 -17.96 -8.83
CA ALA A 225 -9.69 -19.00 -9.19
C ALA A 225 -8.81 -18.55 -10.37
N LEU A 226 -9.41 -17.99 -11.43
CA LEU A 226 -8.67 -17.46 -12.57
C LEU A 226 -7.71 -16.34 -12.18
N ASP A 227 -8.13 -15.43 -11.28
CA ASP A 227 -7.29 -14.34 -10.77
C ASP A 227 -6.07 -14.87 -10.00
N GLN A 228 -6.29 -15.85 -9.12
CA GLN A 228 -5.22 -16.51 -8.38
C GLN A 228 -4.24 -17.24 -9.31
N GLU A 229 -4.74 -17.93 -10.33
CA GLU A 229 -3.91 -18.58 -11.36
C GLU A 229 -3.10 -17.55 -12.15
N ALA A 230 -3.72 -16.44 -12.57
CA ALA A 230 -3.03 -15.37 -13.30
C ALA A 230 -1.87 -14.76 -12.48
N GLN A 231 -2.12 -14.47 -11.21
CA GLN A 231 -1.12 -13.92 -10.29
C GLN A 231 0.02 -14.92 -10.02
N ALA A 232 -0.30 -16.21 -9.89
CA ALA A 232 0.71 -17.25 -9.72
C ALA A 232 1.63 -17.38 -10.95
N LEU A 233 1.06 -17.31 -12.16
CA LEU A 233 1.84 -17.32 -13.41
C LEU A 233 2.73 -16.08 -13.52
N TRP A 234 2.22 -14.91 -13.15
CA TRP A 234 3.00 -13.67 -13.15
C TRP A 234 4.19 -13.77 -12.18
N GLN A 235 3.98 -14.26 -10.96
CA GLN A 235 5.05 -14.45 -9.97
C GLN A 235 6.14 -15.44 -10.43
N GLN A 236 5.79 -16.38 -11.32
CA GLN A 236 6.72 -17.33 -11.91
C GLN A 236 7.47 -16.76 -13.13
N GLY A 237 7.15 -15.53 -13.56
CA GLY A 237 7.69 -14.90 -14.76
C GLY A 237 7.01 -15.34 -16.06
N ASP A 238 5.94 -16.14 -16.00
CA ASP A 238 5.15 -16.51 -17.18
C ASP A 238 4.14 -15.40 -17.51
N LEU A 239 4.65 -14.33 -18.12
CA LEU A 239 3.85 -13.15 -18.47
C LEU A 239 2.78 -13.45 -19.53
N ASP A 240 3.07 -14.37 -20.45
CA ASP A 240 2.12 -14.78 -21.50
C ASP A 240 0.96 -15.58 -20.89
N GLY A 241 1.27 -16.55 -20.00
CA GLY A 241 0.29 -17.31 -19.25
C GLY A 241 -0.57 -16.43 -18.36
N ALA A 242 0.03 -15.49 -17.63
CA ALA A 242 -0.69 -14.52 -16.80
C ALA A 242 -1.67 -13.68 -17.62
N ALA A 243 -1.21 -13.12 -18.75
CA ALA A 243 -2.04 -12.32 -19.64
C ALA A 243 -3.23 -13.13 -20.19
N ALA A 244 -3.00 -14.39 -20.59
CA ALA A 244 -4.08 -15.26 -21.06
C ALA A 244 -5.17 -15.48 -20.01
N ARG A 245 -4.79 -15.64 -18.72
CA ARG A 245 -5.75 -15.80 -17.62
C ARG A 245 -6.51 -14.52 -17.30
N PHE A 246 -5.86 -13.36 -17.26
CA PHE A 246 -6.57 -12.10 -17.09
C PHE A 246 -7.53 -11.82 -18.25
N GLN A 247 -7.15 -12.14 -19.50
CA GLN A 247 -8.06 -12.03 -20.65
C GLN A 247 -9.29 -12.95 -20.50
N GLU A 248 -9.14 -14.14 -19.91
CA GLU A 248 -10.25 -15.04 -19.61
C GLU A 248 -11.20 -14.45 -18.55
N ILE A 249 -10.67 -13.78 -17.52
CA ILE A 249 -11.47 -13.02 -16.54
C ILE A 249 -12.26 -11.92 -17.26
N VAL A 250 -11.61 -11.15 -18.14
CA VAL A 250 -12.27 -10.08 -18.92
C VAL A 250 -13.39 -10.63 -19.80
N ARG A 251 -13.17 -11.76 -20.47
CA ARG A 251 -14.16 -12.40 -21.36
C ARG A 251 -15.38 -12.92 -20.60
N THR A 252 -15.18 -13.48 -19.41
CA THR A 252 -16.24 -14.17 -18.64
C THR A 252 -16.88 -13.29 -17.55
N GLY A 253 -16.20 -12.25 -17.11
CA GLY A 253 -16.54 -11.48 -15.92
C GLY A 253 -17.53 -10.33 -16.13
N GLY A 254 -17.84 -9.93 -17.36
CA GLY A 254 -18.84 -8.88 -17.63
C GLY A 254 -18.43 -7.51 -17.06
N LYS A 255 -19.34 -6.83 -16.32
CA LYS A 255 -19.10 -5.50 -15.72
C LYS A 255 -18.71 -5.54 -14.23
N ASP A 256 -18.18 -6.65 -13.74
CA ASP A 256 -17.76 -6.81 -12.33
C ASP A 256 -16.53 -5.94 -12.01
N ARG A 257 -16.38 -5.52 -10.74
CA ARG A 257 -15.19 -4.80 -10.27
C ARG A 257 -13.90 -5.62 -10.42
N ARG A 258 -13.96 -6.94 -10.26
CA ARG A 258 -12.81 -7.85 -10.51
C ARG A 258 -12.31 -7.76 -11.95
N VAL A 259 -13.20 -7.55 -12.91
CA VAL A 259 -12.81 -7.37 -14.31
C VAL A 259 -12.05 -6.06 -14.51
N GLN A 260 -12.43 -4.99 -13.80
CA GLN A 260 -11.69 -3.73 -13.86
C GLN A 260 -10.27 -3.90 -13.33
N HIS A 261 -10.08 -4.64 -12.23
CA HIS A 261 -8.75 -4.99 -11.72
C HIS A 261 -7.94 -5.81 -12.73
N ALA A 262 -8.54 -6.84 -13.33
CA ALA A 262 -7.89 -7.64 -14.37
C ALA A 262 -7.46 -6.81 -15.60
N PHE A 263 -8.24 -5.77 -15.97
CA PHE A 263 -7.79 -4.80 -16.98
C PHE A 263 -6.58 -3.99 -16.53
N GLY A 264 -6.57 -3.55 -15.26
CA GLY A 264 -5.41 -2.89 -14.64
C GLY A 264 -4.13 -3.73 -14.77
N ASP A 265 -4.21 -5.01 -14.41
CA ASP A 265 -3.09 -5.95 -14.54
C ASP A 265 -2.70 -6.16 -16.01
N LEU A 266 -3.67 -6.27 -16.92
CA LEU A 266 -3.40 -6.35 -18.36
C LEU A 266 -2.71 -5.09 -18.91
N PHE A 267 -3.00 -3.89 -18.40
CA PHE A 267 -2.28 -2.68 -18.82
C PHE A 267 -0.80 -2.74 -18.41
N VAL A 268 -0.48 -3.31 -17.25
CA VAL A 268 0.91 -3.51 -16.82
C VAL A 268 1.59 -4.54 -17.73
N LEU A 269 1.00 -5.73 -17.88
CA LEU A 269 1.56 -6.80 -18.71
C LEU A 269 1.72 -6.40 -20.18
N THR A 270 0.78 -5.62 -20.73
CA THR A 270 0.86 -5.15 -22.12
C THR A 270 2.04 -4.21 -22.30
N ARG A 271 2.33 -3.32 -21.34
CA ARG A 271 3.50 -2.44 -21.39
C ARG A 271 4.81 -3.20 -21.27
N GLU A 272 4.90 -4.15 -20.34
CA GLU A 272 6.10 -4.98 -20.16
C GLU A 272 6.43 -5.80 -21.42
N ARG A 273 5.40 -6.26 -22.13
CA ARG A 273 5.54 -7.07 -23.35
C ARG A 273 5.63 -6.23 -24.64
N GLY A 274 5.49 -4.90 -24.55
CA GLY A 274 5.45 -4.02 -25.73
C GLY A 274 4.24 -4.25 -26.65
N GLY A 275 3.09 -4.63 -26.10
CA GLY A 275 1.85 -4.88 -26.85
C GLY A 275 1.05 -3.62 -27.21
N ASP A 276 -0.09 -3.81 -27.89
CA ASP A 276 -0.99 -2.74 -28.33
C ASP A 276 -1.88 -2.23 -27.18
N GLU A 277 -1.33 -1.29 -26.43
CA GLU A 277 -2.02 -0.61 -25.33
C GLU A 277 -3.27 0.20 -25.78
N PRO A 278 -3.26 0.92 -26.93
CA PRO A 278 -4.45 1.60 -27.46
C PRO A 278 -5.67 0.70 -27.65
N GLU A 279 -5.48 -0.49 -28.23
CA GLU A 279 -6.57 -1.45 -28.42
C GLU A 279 -7.18 -1.85 -27.07
N LEU A 280 -6.33 -2.14 -26.09
CA LEU A 280 -6.77 -2.54 -24.75
C LEU A 280 -7.48 -1.40 -24.00
N TRP A 281 -7.02 -0.15 -24.13
CA TRP A 281 -7.71 1.02 -23.60
C TRP A 281 -9.09 1.22 -24.23
N GLY A 282 -9.20 1.04 -25.55
CA GLY A 282 -10.47 1.11 -26.27
C GLY A 282 -11.47 0.08 -25.75
N ALA A 283 -11.04 -1.19 -25.65
CA ALA A 283 -11.86 -2.28 -25.13
C ALA A 283 -12.29 -2.05 -23.67
N TYR A 284 -11.42 -1.46 -22.85
CA TYR A 284 -11.75 -1.08 -21.48
C TYR A 284 -12.82 0.03 -21.45
N LEU A 285 -12.63 1.12 -22.19
CA LEU A 285 -13.53 2.28 -22.19
C LEU A 285 -14.91 1.95 -22.76
N GLU A 286 -14.99 1.05 -23.75
CA GLU A 286 -16.27 0.54 -24.26
C GLU A 286 -17.06 -0.16 -23.15
N ARG A 287 -16.38 -0.94 -22.31
CA ARG A 287 -17.02 -1.71 -21.25
C ARG A 287 -17.27 -0.90 -19.97
N PHE A 288 -16.35 0.00 -19.65
CA PHE A 288 -16.28 0.77 -18.40
C PHE A 288 -15.99 2.25 -18.67
N PRO A 289 -16.92 3.00 -19.29
CA PRO A 289 -16.69 4.39 -19.66
C PRO A 289 -16.42 5.32 -18.47
N ARG A 290 -16.81 4.90 -17.25
CA ARG A 290 -16.55 5.59 -15.98
C ARG A 290 -15.95 4.66 -14.92
N GLY A 291 -15.24 3.63 -15.36
CA GLY A 291 -14.60 2.68 -14.45
C GLY A 291 -13.36 3.25 -13.78
N LEU A 292 -12.76 2.43 -12.90
CA LEU A 292 -11.58 2.78 -12.10
C LEU A 292 -10.42 3.34 -12.93
N HIS A 293 -10.15 2.75 -14.09
CA HIS A 293 -9.06 3.14 -14.99
C HIS A 293 -9.49 4.01 -16.18
N ALA A 294 -10.72 4.55 -16.19
CA ALA A 294 -11.25 5.27 -17.36
C ALA A 294 -10.49 6.57 -17.63
N ASP A 295 -10.11 7.28 -16.58
CA ASP A 295 -9.29 8.48 -16.63
C ASP A 295 -7.94 8.22 -17.33
N GLU A 296 -7.19 7.23 -16.84
CA GLU A 296 -5.88 6.86 -17.39
C GLU A 296 -5.97 6.36 -18.83
N ALA A 297 -6.94 5.49 -19.14
CA ALA A 297 -7.15 4.95 -20.48
C ALA A 297 -7.49 6.06 -21.49
N ARG A 298 -8.38 7.00 -21.12
CA ARG A 298 -8.73 8.14 -22.00
C ARG A 298 -7.54 9.05 -22.22
N ALA A 299 -6.80 9.39 -21.15
CA ALA A 299 -5.59 10.19 -21.26
C ALA A 299 -4.51 9.51 -22.10
N GLY A 300 -4.38 8.18 -21.99
CA GLY A 300 -3.48 7.36 -22.81
C GLY A 300 -3.78 7.51 -24.30
N LEU A 301 -5.04 7.37 -24.69
CA LEU A 301 -5.48 7.59 -26.08
C LEU A 301 -5.21 9.02 -26.55
N CYS A 302 -5.49 10.04 -25.73
CA CYS A 302 -5.25 11.43 -26.10
C CYS A 302 -3.76 11.76 -26.28
N ARG A 303 -2.84 11.12 -25.53
CA ARG A 303 -1.40 11.30 -25.73
C ARG A 303 -0.92 10.82 -27.10
N ARG A 304 -1.55 9.77 -27.64
CA ARG A 304 -1.18 9.15 -28.92
C ARG A 304 -1.87 9.75 -30.14
N ALA A 305 -2.94 10.52 -29.95
CA ALA A 305 -3.53 11.31 -31.02
C ALA A 305 -2.57 12.41 -31.47
N ASP A 306 -2.69 12.91 -32.70
CA ASP A 306 -1.83 13.95 -33.27
C ASP A 306 -2.61 15.20 -33.70
N GLY A 307 -1.92 16.34 -33.79
CA GLY A 307 -2.46 17.61 -34.26
C GLY A 307 -3.80 17.99 -33.63
N ASP A 308 -4.77 18.41 -34.46
CA ASP A 308 -6.11 18.81 -34.02
C ASP A 308 -6.89 17.69 -33.32
N ALA A 309 -6.60 16.42 -33.64
CA ALA A 309 -7.24 15.28 -32.97
C ALA A 309 -6.79 15.18 -31.50
N ARG A 310 -5.51 15.44 -31.22
CA ARG A 310 -4.99 15.52 -29.84
C ARG A 310 -5.71 16.60 -29.03
N VAL A 311 -5.84 17.79 -29.62
CA VAL A 311 -6.51 18.94 -29.00
C VAL A 311 -7.97 18.62 -28.71
N THR A 312 -8.68 18.08 -29.69
CA THR A 312 -10.08 17.68 -29.56
C THR A 312 -10.26 16.60 -28.48
N CYS A 313 -9.36 15.62 -28.45
CA CYS A 313 -9.38 14.56 -27.44
C CYS A 313 -9.21 15.11 -26.02
N TRP A 314 -8.24 16.02 -25.79
CA TRP A 314 -8.00 16.60 -24.49
C TRP A 314 -9.14 17.52 -24.00
N ARG A 315 -9.82 18.24 -24.91
CA ARG A 315 -11.03 19.00 -24.55
C ARG A 315 -12.13 18.06 -24.04
N ALA A 316 -12.43 17.01 -24.80
CA ALA A 316 -13.42 16.01 -24.39
C ALA A 316 -13.03 15.31 -23.08
N TYR A 317 -11.73 15.06 -22.87
CA TYR A 317 -11.23 14.53 -21.61
C TYR A 317 -11.53 15.44 -20.42
N LEU A 318 -11.35 16.77 -20.55
CA LEU A 318 -11.64 17.72 -19.47
C LEU A 318 -13.13 17.80 -19.13
N GLU A 319 -14.00 17.60 -20.12
CA GLU A 319 -15.45 17.51 -19.93
C GLU A 319 -15.85 16.23 -19.20
N ASP A 320 -15.28 15.09 -19.61
CA ASP A 320 -15.59 13.77 -19.03
C ASP A 320 -14.97 13.58 -17.63
N PHE A 321 -13.78 14.15 -17.39
CA PHE A 321 -12.96 13.97 -16.18
C PHE A 321 -12.51 15.32 -15.58
N PRO A 322 -13.43 16.17 -15.08
CA PRO A 322 -13.10 17.48 -14.52
C PRO A 322 -12.27 17.42 -13.23
N ARG A 323 -12.09 16.22 -12.66
CA ARG A 323 -11.23 15.94 -11.50
C ARG A 323 -10.22 14.82 -11.78
N GLY A 324 -9.99 14.50 -13.05
CA GLY A 324 -9.05 13.46 -13.45
C GLY A 324 -7.62 13.82 -13.07
N ALA A 325 -6.79 12.80 -12.85
CA ALA A 325 -5.38 12.94 -12.50
C ALA A 325 -4.57 13.67 -13.60
N GLN A 326 -5.06 13.65 -14.85
CA GLN A 326 -4.38 14.27 -15.99
C GLN A 326 -4.95 15.65 -16.36
N ARG A 327 -5.85 16.22 -15.55
CA ARG A 327 -6.49 17.53 -15.79
C ARG A 327 -5.47 18.64 -16.04
N LYS A 328 -4.52 18.84 -15.12
CA LYS A 328 -3.51 19.90 -15.23
C LYS A 328 -2.67 19.77 -16.49
N ARG A 329 -2.31 18.53 -16.84
CA ARG A 329 -1.56 18.24 -18.07
C ARG A 329 -2.38 18.61 -19.31
N ALA A 330 -3.65 18.22 -19.36
CA ALA A 330 -4.55 18.55 -20.45
C ALA A 330 -4.71 20.07 -20.61
N GLU A 331 -4.93 20.80 -19.51
CA GLU A 331 -5.03 22.27 -19.49
C GLU A 331 -3.76 22.93 -20.05
N ARG A 332 -2.57 22.49 -19.60
CA ARG A 332 -1.28 23.00 -20.11
C ARG A 332 -1.10 22.75 -21.61
N LEU A 333 -1.41 21.55 -22.10
CA LEU A 333 -1.29 21.21 -23.52
C LEU A 333 -2.22 22.06 -24.39
N LEU A 334 -3.46 22.30 -23.94
CA LEU A 334 -4.40 23.14 -24.68
C LEU A 334 -4.00 24.62 -24.67
N ALA A 335 -3.44 25.12 -23.56
CA ALA A 335 -2.92 26.48 -23.48
C ALA A 335 -1.71 26.69 -24.39
N ALA A 336 -0.77 25.74 -24.43
CA ALA A 336 0.39 25.79 -25.33
C ALA A 336 -0.06 25.82 -26.80
N GLN A 337 -0.99 24.96 -27.19
CA GLN A 337 -1.53 24.95 -28.56
C GLN A 337 -2.21 26.27 -28.94
N ALA A 338 -2.92 26.90 -27.99
CA ALA A 338 -3.58 28.18 -28.22
C ALA A 338 -2.57 29.33 -28.42
N ALA A 339 -1.40 29.25 -27.78
CA ALA A 339 -0.33 30.22 -27.95
C ALA A 339 0.42 30.09 -29.29
N GLU A 340 0.41 28.90 -29.90
CA GLU A 340 0.99 28.64 -31.21
C GLU A 340 0.07 29.00 -32.38
N ALA A 341 -1.21 29.31 -32.11
CA ALA A 341 -2.15 29.73 -33.16
C ALA A 341 -1.83 31.15 -33.64
N PRO A 342 -1.55 31.36 -34.95
CA PRO A 342 -1.09 32.63 -35.52
C PRO A 342 -2.14 33.75 -35.55
#